data_AF-A0A9D6IPW8-F1
#
_entry.id   AF-A0A9D6IPW8-F1
#
_cell.length_a   1.000
_cell.length_b   1.000
_cell.length_c   1.000
_cell.angle_alpha   90.00
_cell.angle_beta   90.00
_cell.angle_gamma   90.00
#
_symmetry.space_group_name_H-M   'P 1'
#
loop_
_entity.id
_entity.type
_entity.pdbx_description
1 polymer ?
#
loop_
_entity_poly.entity_id
_entity_poly.type
_entity_poly.pdbx_seq_one_letter_code
_entity_poly.pdbx_strand_id
1 'polypeptide(L)'
;ARDERPWDEEFLLAALLHDVGKAIDPADHTAAGLVALEGAVTSRTAWLIANHMEALSYRERTLGKEGRAGLESSEFFEDLMLLRDCDDRGREVGIVTGTLGEALDYLRSLADESYLRGIV
;
A
#
# COMPACT_ATOMS: atom_id res chain seq x y z
N ALA A 1 -9.07 -0.80 2.31
CA ALA A 1 -8.10 -1.62 1.56
C ALA A 1 -8.64 -3.04 1.32
N ARG A 2 -8.82 -3.88 2.36
CA ARG A 2 -9.39 -5.23 2.21
C ARG A 2 -10.78 -5.23 1.57
N ASP A 3 -11.64 -4.28 1.92
CA ASP A 3 -12.99 -4.18 1.32
C ASP A 3 -12.97 -3.77 -0.16
N GLU A 4 -11.89 -3.13 -0.62
CA GLU A 4 -11.75 -2.60 -1.99
C GLU A 4 -11.11 -3.62 -2.94
N ARG A 5 -10.13 -4.38 -2.42
CA ARG A 5 -9.29 -5.32 -3.16
C ARG A 5 -8.93 -6.55 -2.30
N PRO A 6 -9.90 -7.39 -1.89
CA PRO A 6 -9.63 -8.46 -0.93
C PRO A 6 -8.71 -9.57 -1.47
N TRP A 7 -8.60 -9.71 -2.79
CA TRP A 7 -7.79 -10.73 -3.47
C TRP A 7 -6.40 -10.24 -3.89
N ASP A 8 -6.12 -8.94 -3.78
CA ASP A 8 -4.89 -8.33 -4.28
C ASP A 8 -3.83 -8.25 -3.18
N GLU A 9 -3.04 -9.31 -3.03
CA GLU A 9 -2.01 -9.41 -2.00
C GLU A 9 -1.01 -8.24 -2.07
N GLU A 10 -0.56 -7.87 -3.28
CA GLU A 10 0.44 -6.81 -3.48
C GLU A 10 -0.08 -5.44 -3.02
N PHE A 11 -1.35 -5.13 -3.33
CA PHE A 11 -2.01 -3.90 -2.91
C PHE A 11 -2.24 -3.88 -1.39
N LEU A 12 -2.68 -4.99 -0.80
CA LEU A 12 -2.92 -5.08 0.63
C LEU A 12 -1.61 -5.01 1.44
N LEU A 13 -0.52 -5.60 0.94
CA LEU A 13 0.82 -5.42 1.50
C LEU A 13 1.25 -3.95 1.45
N ALA A 14 1.05 -3.25 0.33
CA ALA A 14 1.34 -1.82 0.24
C ALA A 14 0.52 -1.02 1.27
N ALA A 15 -0.78 -1.30 1.40
CA ALA A 15 -1.64 -0.65 2.39
C ALA A 15 -1.17 -0.89 3.83
N LEU A 16 -0.71 -2.10 4.16
CA LEU A 16 -0.20 -2.44 5.49
C LEU A 16 1.17 -1.77 5.78
N LEU A 17 2.03 -1.63 4.77
CA LEU A 17 3.45 -1.33 4.96
C LEU A 17 3.88 0.07 4.49
N HIS A 18 3.05 0.85 3.81
CA HIS A 18 3.44 2.14 3.23
C HIS A 18 4.12 3.11 4.22
N ASP A 19 3.73 3.05 5.49
CA ASP A 19 4.23 3.91 6.56
C ASP A 19 5.23 3.21 7.51
N VAL A 20 5.66 1.97 7.23
CA VAL A 20 6.53 1.19 8.14
C VAL A 20 7.86 1.89 8.43
N GLY A 21 8.38 2.64 7.46
CA GLY A 21 9.62 3.39 7.62
C GLY A 21 9.56 4.50 8.65
N LYS A 22 8.36 4.93 9.10
CA LYS A 22 8.22 5.95 10.17
C LYS A 22 8.82 5.50 11.50
N ALA A 23 8.89 4.18 11.73
CA ALA A 23 9.56 3.63 12.91
C ALA A 23 11.08 3.56 12.78
N ILE A 24 11.62 3.72 11.56
CA ILE A 24 13.05 3.62 11.24
C ILE A 24 13.64 5.02 11.10
N ASP A 25 13.13 5.81 10.16
CA ASP A 25 13.50 7.19 9.92
C ASP A 25 12.24 8.00 9.55
N PRO A 26 11.66 8.77 10.48
CA PRO A 26 10.50 9.62 10.19
C PRO A 26 10.74 10.72 9.16
N ALA A 27 12.00 11.16 8.95
CA ALA A 27 12.31 12.25 8.03
C ALA A 27 12.38 11.78 6.57
N ASP A 28 12.75 10.52 6.36
CA ASP A 28 12.80 9.87 5.04
C ASP A 28 12.18 8.47 5.10
N HIS A 29 10.92 8.41 5.58
CA HIS A 29 10.27 7.15 5.90
C HIS A 29 10.02 6.29 4.67
N THR A 30 9.78 6.90 3.51
CA THR A 30 9.59 6.16 2.26
C THR A 30 10.87 5.40 1.90
N ALA A 31 12.03 6.07 1.87
CA ALA A 31 13.29 5.41 1.53
C ALA A 31 13.68 4.36 2.58
N ALA A 32 13.55 4.70 3.87
CA ALA A 32 13.86 3.78 4.96
C ALA A 32 12.97 2.52 4.93
N GLY A 33 11.68 2.67 4.63
CA GLY A 33 10.75 1.57 4.46
C GLY A 33 11.11 0.69 3.26
N LEU A 34 11.44 1.28 2.12
CA LEU A 34 11.83 0.52 0.92
C LEU A 34 13.12 -0.27 1.12
N VAL A 35 14.13 0.31 1.79
CA VAL A 35 15.36 -0.41 2.14
C VAL A 35 15.06 -1.59 3.07
N ALA A 36 14.19 -1.41 4.06
CA ALA A 36 13.81 -2.49 4.97
C ALA A 36 13.02 -3.62 4.29
N LEU A 37 12.31 -3.32 3.19
CA LEU A 37 11.47 -4.24 2.43
C LEU A 37 12.19 -4.82 1.19
N GLU A 38 13.46 -4.48 0.97
CA GLU A 38 14.22 -4.92 -0.20
C GLU A 38 14.24 -6.46 -0.28
N GLY A 39 13.82 -7.00 -1.43
CA GLY A 39 13.73 -8.44 -1.67
C GLY A 39 12.59 -9.17 -0.95
N ALA A 40 11.83 -8.48 -0.10
CA ALA A 40 10.67 -9.05 0.61
C ALA A 40 9.33 -8.73 -0.05
N VAL A 41 9.27 -7.70 -0.90
CA VAL A 41 8.06 -7.29 -1.63
C VAL A 41 8.30 -7.26 -3.14
N THR A 42 7.23 -7.33 -3.92
CA THR A 42 7.30 -7.25 -5.38
C THR A 42 7.60 -5.83 -5.85
N SER A 43 7.97 -5.69 -7.13
CA SER A 43 8.17 -4.37 -7.76
C SER A 43 6.93 -3.50 -7.71
N ARG A 44 5.72 -4.07 -7.83
CA ARG A 44 4.46 -3.31 -7.77
C ARG A 44 4.20 -2.79 -6.36
N THR A 45 4.32 -3.64 -5.33
CA THR A 45 4.19 -3.20 -3.92
C THR A 45 5.23 -2.12 -3.59
N ALA A 46 6.50 -2.32 -3.98
CA ALA A 46 7.54 -1.31 -3.79
C ALA A 46 7.20 0.01 -4.51
N TRP A 47 6.69 -0.05 -5.74
CA TRP A 47 6.30 1.14 -6.49
C TRP A 47 5.14 1.90 -5.82
N LEU A 48 4.12 1.20 -5.31
CA LEU A 48 3.01 1.81 -4.58
C LEU A 48 3.50 2.51 -3.30
N ILE A 49 4.39 1.87 -2.55
CA ILE A 49 5.02 2.45 -1.35
C ILE A 49 5.89 3.64 -1.75
N ALA A 50 6.70 3.55 -2.80
CA ALA A 50 7.58 4.65 -3.22
C ALA A 50 6.79 5.93 -3.56
N ASN A 51 5.61 5.79 -4.15
CA ASN A 51 4.85 6.92 -4.70
C ASN A 51 3.70 7.41 -3.80
N HIS A 52 3.50 6.83 -2.61
CA HIS A 52 2.33 7.17 -1.75
C HIS A 52 2.29 8.64 -1.30
N MET A 53 3.45 9.30 -1.16
CA MET A 53 3.54 10.74 -0.85
C MET A 53 3.33 11.63 -2.07
N GLU A 54 3.73 11.18 -3.27
CA GLU A 54 3.41 11.88 -4.51
C GLU A 54 1.90 11.80 -4.79
N ALA A 55 1.24 10.69 -4.42
CA ALA A 55 -0.21 10.55 -4.50
C ALA A 55 -0.95 11.61 -3.65
N LEU A 56 -0.43 11.91 -2.45
CA LEU A 56 -0.92 13.01 -1.63
C LEU A 56 -0.77 14.35 -2.35
N SER A 57 0.44 14.62 -2.86
CA SER A 57 0.73 15.86 -3.60
C SER A 57 -0.13 16.00 -4.86
N TYR A 58 -0.42 14.88 -5.54
CA TYR A 58 -1.30 14.84 -6.70
C TYR A 58 -2.73 15.24 -6.31
N ARG A 59 -3.27 14.68 -5.22
CA ARG A 59 -4.61 15.01 -4.71
C ARG A 59 -4.73 16.44 -4.23
N GLU A 60 -3.69 16.96 -3.57
CA GLU A 60 -3.62 18.35 -3.11
C GLU A 60 -3.35 19.35 -4.24
N ARG A 61 -3.11 18.86 -5.47
CA ARG A 61 -2.75 19.67 -6.65
C ARG A 61 -1.46 20.47 -6.47
N THR A 62 -0.55 19.94 -5.67
CA THR A 62 0.79 20.50 -5.41
C THR A 62 1.89 19.77 -6.19
N LEU A 63 1.58 18.59 -6.75
CA LEU A 63 2.51 17.86 -7.60
C LEU A 63 2.76 18.58 -8.94
N GLY A 64 4.03 18.74 -9.30
CA GLY A 64 4.45 19.37 -10.55
C GLY A 64 3.97 18.61 -11.79
N LYS A 65 3.92 19.29 -12.94
CA LYS A 65 3.42 18.73 -14.21
C LYS A 65 4.12 17.43 -14.62
N GLU A 66 5.43 17.35 -14.43
CA GLU A 66 6.23 16.18 -14.80
C GLU A 66 5.90 14.98 -13.90
N GLY A 67 5.89 15.17 -12.58
CA GLY A 67 5.48 14.12 -11.63
C GLY A 67 4.05 13.65 -11.86
N ARG A 68 3.14 14.59 -12.15
CA ARG A 68 1.76 14.29 -12.51
C ARG A 68 1.67 13.39 -13.74
N ALA A 69 2.34 13.77 -14.83
CA ALA A 69 2.37 12.97 -16.05
C ALA A 69 3.05 11.60 -15.83
N GLY A 70 4.09 11.55 -14.99
CA GLY A 70 4.76 10.32 -14.59
C GLY A 70 3.79 9.36 -13.89
N LEU A 71 3.09 9.82 -12.86
CA LEU A 71 2.09 9.02 -12.16
C LEU A 71 0.98 8.57 -13.10
N GLU A 72 0.36 9.48 -13.86
CA GLU A 72 -0.76 9.19 -14.77
C GLU A 72 -0.39 8.20 -15.90
N SER A 73 0.91 8.08 -16.23
CA SER A 73 1.40 7.14 -17.25
C SER A 73 1.64 5.71 -16.72
N SER A 74 1.66 5.53 -15.40
CA SER A 74 1.86 4.22 -14.77
C SER A 74 0.61 3.36 -14.87
N GLU A 75 0.77 2.08 -15.18
CA GLU A 75 -0.34 1.11 -15.14
C GLU A 75 -0.93 0.94 -13.72
N PHE A 76 -0.17 1.28 -12.68
CA PHE A 76 -0.58 1.20 -11.27
C PHE A 76 -1.17 2.51 -10.72
N PHE A 77 -1.42 3.49 -11.57
CA PHE A 77 -1.90 4.82 -11.16
C PHE A 77 -3.21 4.74 -10.34
N GLU A 78 -4.19 3.99 -10.83
CA GLU A 78 -5.49 3.83 -10.15
C GLU A 78 -5.35 3.15 -8.78
N ASP A 79 -4.47 2.15 -8.67
CA ASP A 79 -4.18 1.49 -7.40
C ASP A 79 -3.48 2.45 -6.42
N LEU A 80 -2.57 3.30 -6.91
CA LEU A 80 -1.93 4.31 -6.07
C LEU A 80 -2.93 5.33 -5.52
N MET A 81 -3.90 5.76 -6.35
CA MET A 81 -4.96 6.66 -5.89
C MET A 81 -5.88 5.97 -4.87
N LEU A 82 -6.24 4.71 -5.11
CA LEU A 82 -7.01 3.92 -4.16
C LEU A 82 -6.28 3.70 -2.83
N LEU A 83 -4.96 3.52 -2.87
CA LEU A 83 -4.11 3.41 -1.68
C LEU A 83 -4.16 4.71 -0.86
N ARG A 84 -4.05 5.88 -1.51
CA ARG A 84 -4.20 7.19 -0.87
C ARG A 84 -5.56 7.38 -0.23
N ASP A 85 -6.63 6.98 -0.91
CA ASP A 85 -8.00 7.02 -0.37
C ASP A 85 -8.17 6.08 0.83
N CYS A 86 -7.47 4.95 0.86
CA CYS A 86 -7.43 4.06 2.03
C CYS A 86 -6.65 4.68 3.20
N ASP A 87 -5.49 5.31 2.97
CA ASP A 87 -4.71 5.96 4.02
C ASP A 87 -5.49 7.14 4.65
N ASP A 88 -6.18 7.95 3.84
CA ASP A 88 -7.02 9.05 4.37
C ASP A 88 -8.13 8.53 5.29
N ARG A 89 -8.85 7.48 4.86
CA ARG A 89 -9.91 6.84 5.66
C ARG A 89 -9.35 6.13 6.91
N GLY A 90 -8.09 5.70 6.87
CA GLY A 90 -7.42 5.02 7.98
C GLY A 90 -7.08 5.92 9.17
N ARG A 91 -7.25 7.25 9.05
CA ARG A 91 -6.90 8.22 10.10
C ARG A 91 -8.05 8.52 11.08
N GLU A 92 -9.09 7.69 11.08
CA GLU A 92 -10.23 7.81 11.98
C GLU A 92 -9.96 7.19 13.36
N VAL A 93 -10.13 8.00 14.41
CA VAL A 93 -9.94 7.55 15.80
C VAL A 93 -11.15 6.75 16.27
N GLY A 94 -10.91 5.61 16.93
CA GLY A 94 -11.96 4.80 17.55
C GLY A 94 -12.59 3.75 16.63
N ILE A 95 -12.07 3.59 15.41
CA ILE A 95 -12.46 2.49 14.52
C ILE A 95 -11.91 1.17 15.05
N VAL A 96 -12.79 0.17 15.15
CA VAL A 96 -12.40 -1.21 15.44
C VAL A 96 -11.78 -1.80 14.17
N THR A 97 -10.51 -2.19 14.26
CA THR A 97 -9.78 -2.83 13.16
C THR A 97 -9.17 -4.15 13.65
N GLY A 98 -8.83 -5.01 12.70
CA GLY A 98 -8.11 -6.25 12.99
C GLY A 98 -6.71 -5.99 13.55
N THR A 99 -6.16 -7.00 14.18
CA THR A 99 -4.78 -7.01 14.67
C THR A 99 -3.78 -7.17 13.53
N LEU A 100 -2.51 -6.83 13.78
CA LEU A 100 -1.42 -7.10 12.84
C LEU A 100 -1.32 -8.60 12.50
N GLY A 101 -1.52 -9.48 13.50
CA GLY A 101 -1.49 -10.94 13.29
C GLY A 101 -2.57 -11.39 12.31
N GLU A 102 -3.81 -10.93 12.51
CA GLU A 102 -4.93 -11.24 11.60
C GLU A 102 -4.69 -10.71 10.19
N ALA A 103 -4.08 -9.53 10.04
CA ALA A 103 -3.74 -8.98 8.73
C ALA A 103 -2.68 -9.85 8.01
N LEU A 104 -1.63 -10.27 8.71
CA LEU A 104 -0.57 -11.12 8.16
C LEU A 104 -1.08 -12.52 7.83
N ASP A 105 -1.93 -13.11 8.68
CA ASP A 105 -2.54 -14.42 8.44
C ASP A 105 -3.47 -14.38 7.22
N TYR A 106 -4.22 -13.29 7.05
CA TYR A 106 -5.02 -13.08 5.85
C TYR A 106 -4.14 -13.01 4.58
N LEU A 107 -3.06 -12.23 4.60
CA LEU A 107 -2.15 -12.11 3.45
C LEU A 107 -1.51 -13.44 3.08
N ARG A 108 -1.05 -14.21 4.07
CA ARG A 108 -0.51 -15.56 3.85
C ARG A 108 -1.54 -16.49 3.22
N SER A 109 -2.81 -16.38 3.61
CA SER A 109 -3.89 -17.19 3.01
C SER A 109 -4.13 -16.91 1.53
N LEU A 110 -3.80 -15.70 1.04
CA LEU A 110 -3.87 -15.35 -0.38
C LEU A 110 -2.73 -16.01 -1.17
N ALA A 111 -1.52 -16.00 -0.60
CA ALA A 111 -0.33 -16.61 -1.22
C ALA A 111 -0.42 -18.15 -1.32
N ASP A 112 -1.08 -18.79 -0.35
CA ASP A 112 -1.09 -20.26 -0.22
C ASP A 112 -2.06 -20.99 -1.18
N GLU A 113 -2.79 -20.28 -2.08
CA GLU A 113 -3.77 -20.87 -3.02
C GLU A 113 -4.89 -21.71 -2.35
N SER A 114 -4.93 -21.78 -1.02
CA SER A 114 -5.81 -22.66 -0.24
C SER A 114 -7.28 -22.23 -0.29
N TYR A 115 -7.57 -21.00 -0.75
CA TYR A 115 -8.93 -20.55 -1.07
C TYR A 115 -9.56 -21.34 -2.23
N LEU A 116 -8.76 -21.84 -3.21
CA LEU A 116 -9.28 -22.67 -4.31
C LEU A 116 -9.55 -24.13 -3.89
N ARG A 117 -8.98 -24.59 -2.77
CA ARG A 117 -9.18 -25.97 -2.26
C ARG A 117 -10.31 -26.12 -1.24
N GLY A 118 -10.94 -25.01 -0.84
CA GLY A 118 -12.11 -25.00 0.05
C GLY A 118 -13.46 -25.00 -0.66
N ILE A 119 -13.48 -25.01 -2.00
CA ILE A 119 -14.70 -24.96 -2.84
C ILE A 119 -14.67 -26.08 -3.92
N VAL A 120 -14.19 -27.28 -3.56
CA VAL A 120 -14.38 -28.51 -4.38
C VAL A 120 -14.78 -29.67 -3.49
#